data_AF-A0A8H7UGU2-F1
#
_entry.id   AF-A0A8H7UGU2-F1
#
_cell.length_a   1.000
_cell.length_b   1.000
_cell.length_c   1.000
_cell.angle_alpha   90.00
_cell.angle_beta   90.00
_cell.angle_gamma   90.00
#
_symmetry.space_group_name_H-M   'P 1'
#
loop_
_entity.id
_entity.type
_entity.pdbx_description
1 polymer ?
#
loop_
_entity_poly.entity_id
_entity_poly.type
_entity_poly.pdbx_seq_one_letter_code
_entity_poly.pdbx_strand_id
1 'polypeptide(L)'
;VTRVTESRWSKLYIATACLQAIVIITLQVAILLQNSAEAAELPSVDSPTFGSSAANSNNILVQAALRFHNIKWENLAFCAFQLWFLGMAFDATIYQNTAEILALAILNGICALLGAFEIVDGVKWIKNIGSSVNVQPLSVARNIEIGLTCAILLFASIHAYLSVAMSRQFGWNIYKKIGADIRIQRMYRTFQFFVLALKIDFFLEFIVSLFYCIQSILSLTEQQSGITVETGIQLAVTICMSPMLYFGRMTCCAESIGRMITFICFQGFVLVHFALILNETFMPNNNWYVWICLVWLGIAIAVATAVLGSICMRNFDKGLKPFVQRGRGKSEKDLEMNNQKSIDEWKIDDI
;
A
#
# COMPACT_ATOMS: atom_id res chain seq x y z
N VAL A 1 -22.05 8.80 -4.14
CA VAL A 1 -23.01 7.67 -4.03
C VAL A 1 -23.63 7.29 -5.38
N THR A 2 -24.11 8.23 -6.20
CA THR A 2 -24.75 7.96 -7.50
C THR A 2 -23.93 7.13 -8.51
N ARG A 3 -22.59 7.27 -8.53
CA ARG A 3 -21.70 6.48 -9.41
C ARG A 3 -21.41 5.06 -8.92
N VAL A 4 -21.47 4.82 -7.61
CA VAL A 4 -21.28 3.49 -7.03
C VAL A 4 -22.47 2.59 -7.36
N THR A 5 -23.66 3.18 -7.47
CA THR A 5 -24.90 2.46 -7.80
C THR A 5 -25.21 2.41 -9.29
N GLU A 6 -24.35 2.95 -10.15
CA GLU A 6 -24.57 3.10 -11.60
C GLU A 6 -24.58 1.75 -12.33
N SER A 7 -23.76 0.80 -11.89
CA SER A 7 -23.59 -0.51 -12.52
C SER A 7 -23.78 -1.65 -11.52
N ARG A 8 -24.35 -2.77 -11.98
CA ARG A 8 -24.41 -4.01 -11.21
C ARG A 8 -23.00 -4.49 -10.80
N TRP A 9 -22.02 -4.31 -11.69
CA TRP A 9 -20.62 -4.68 -11.42
C TRP A 9 -19.98 -3.79 -10.36
N SER A 10 -20.22 -2.48 -10.39
CA SER A 10 -19.74 -1.54 -9.35
C SER A 10 -20.33 -1.87 -7.97
N LYS A 11 -21.63 -2.18 -7.92
CA LYS A 11 -22.29 -2.60 -6.67
C LYS A 11 -21.67 -3.90 -6.13
N LEU A 12 -21.48 -4.89 -7.00
CA LEU A 12 -20.92 -6.18 -6.62
C LEU A 12 -19.46 -6.02 -6.14
N TYR A 13 -18.65 -5.24 -6.86
CA TYR A 13 -17.25 -4.98 -6.48
C TYR A 13 -17.12 -4.33 -5.11
N ILE A 14 -17.91 -3.28 -4.83
CA ILE A 14 -17.90 -2.62 -3.52
C ILE A 14 -18.49 -3.52 -2.43
N ALA A 15 -19.58 -4.24 -2.70
CA ALA A 15 -20.14 -5.18 -1.74
C ALA A 15 -19.14 -6.28 -1.36
N THR A 16 -18.42 -6.82 -2.36
CA THR A 16 -17.36 -7.80 -2.12
C THR A 16 -16.18 -7.20 -1.35
N ALA A 17 -15.75 -5.97 -1.66
CA ALA A 17 -14.69 -5.29 -0.89
C ALA A 17 -15.09 -5.07 0.57
N CYS A 18 -16.33 -4.64 0.83
CA CYS A 18 -16.85 -4.50 2.19
C CYS A 18 -16.89 -5.84 2.94
N LEU A 19 -17.39 -6.89 2.28
CA LEU A 19 -17.44 -8.23 2.86
C LEU A 19 -16.04 -8.78 3.14
N GLN A 20 -15.11 -8.59 2.20
CA GLN A 20 -13.69 -8.94 2.34
C GLN A 20 -13.11 -8.27 3.60
N ALA A 21 -13.27 -6.96 3.74
CA ALA A 21 -12.73 -6.22 4.87
C ALA A 21 -13.30 -6.73 6.20
N ILE A 22 -14.61 -6.95 6.29
CA ILE A 22 -15.26 -7.46 7.52
C ILE A 22 -14.73 -8.85 7.88
N VAL A 23 -14.75 -9.79 6.93
CA VAL A 23 -14.35 -11.18 7.19
C VAL A 23 -12.88 -11.26 7.57
N ILE A 24 -12.00 -10.62 6.80
CA ILE A 24 -10.55 -10.69 7.02
C ILE A 24 -10.15 -10.01 8.33
N ILE A 25 -10.66 -8.80 8.62
CA ILE A 25 -10.35 -8.09 9.87
C ILE A 25 -10.85 -8.90 11.07
N THR A 26 -12.03 -9.53 10.98
CA THR A 26 -12.55 -10.37 12.07
C THR A 26 -11.63 -11.56 12.35
N LEU A 27 -11.14 -12.23 11.31
CA LEU A 27 -10.20 -13.35 11.44
C LEU A 27 -8.84 -12.89 12.01
N GLN A 28 -8.33 -11.74 11.57
CA GLN A 28 -7.07 -11.17 12.08
C GLN A 28 -7.16 -10.77 13.54
N VAL A 29 -8.27 -10.16 13.95
CA VAL A 29 -8.52 -9.85 15.37
C VAL A 29 -8.61 -11.14 16.19
N ALA A 30 -9.26 -12.19 15.69
CA ALA A 30 -9.30 -13.48 16.36
C ALA A 30 -7.89 -14.10 16.54
N ILE A 31 -7.04 -14.04 15.51
CA ILE A 31 -5.63 -14.47 15.57
C ILE A 31 -4.87 -13.64 16.61
N LEU A 32 -5.03 -12.32 16.61
CA LEU A 32 -4.37 -11.42 17.55
C LEU A 32 -4.76 -11.72 18.99
N LEU A 33 -6.03 -12.03 19.26
CA LEU A 33 -6.51 -12.40 20.59
C LEU A 33 -5.88 -13.71 21.09
N GLN A 34 -5.80 -14.74 20.24
CA GLN A 34 -5.17 -16.01 20.61
C GLN A 34 -3.66 -15.85 20.85
N ASN A 35 -2.98 -15.15 19.94
CA ASN A 35 -1.56 -14.86 20.08
C ASN A 35 -1.24 -13.99 21.30
N SER A 36 -2.17 -13.11 21.72
CA SER A 36 -1.99 -12.30 22.92
C SER A 36 -2.20 -13.10 24.21
N ALA A 37 -3.14 -14.05 24.22
CA ALA A 37 -3.32 -14.96 25.35
C ALA A 37 -2.09 -15.87 25.55
N GLU A 38 -1.49 -16.35 24.47
CA GLU A 38 -0.24 -17.13 24.53
C GLU A 38 0.97 -16.31 24.98
N ALA A 39 1.08 -15.08 24.49
CA ALA A 39 2.18 -14.20 24.87
C ALA A 39 2.21 -13.90 26.39
N ALA A 40 1.08 -14.02 27.09
CA ALA A 40 1.01 -13.84 28.54
C ALA A 40 1.63 -15.01 29.34
N GLU A 41 1.72 -16.19 28.73
CA GLU A 41 2.28 -17.41 29.34
C GLU A 41 3.79 -17.55 29.07
N LEU A 42 4.35 -16.68 28.23
CA LEU A 42 5.77 -16.69 27.86
C LEU A 42 6.57 -15.70 28.72
N PRO A 43 7.86 -15.98 28.95
CA PRO A 43 8.74 -15.04 29.66
C PRO A 43 8.76 -13.70 28.93
N SER A 44 8.73 -12.61 29.71
CA SER A 44 8.94 -11.26 29.17
C SER A 44 10.32 -11.18 28.53
N VAL A 45 10.36 -10.75 27.28
CA VAL A 45 11.62 -10.43 26.61
C VAL A 45 11.99 -9.02 27.00
N ASP A 46 13.13 -8.84 27.66
CA ASP A 46 13.66 -7.52 27.92
C ASP A 46 14.02 -6.85 26.58
N SER A 47 13.20 -5.86 26.20
CA SER A 47 13.43 -4.94 25.09
C SER A 47 13.73 -5.58 23.73
N PRO A 48 12.74 -6.19 23.04
CA PRO A 48 12.91 -6.63 21.67
C PRO A 48 13.27 -5.44 20.76
N THR A 49 14.53 -5.35 20.34
CA THR A 49 14.96 -4.39 19.30
C THR A 49 14.34 -4.76 17.96
N PHE A 50 14.11 -3.77 17.09
CA PHE A 50 13.73 -4.06 15.71
C PHE A 50 14.78 -4.97 15.06
N GLY A 51 14.35 -6.09 14.47
CA GLY A 51 15.26 -7.11 13.91
C GLY A 51 15.91 -8.05 14.93
N SER A 52 15.55 -7.99 16.22
CA SER A 52 15.94 -9.00 17.22
C SER A 52 15.43 -10.36 16.77
N SER A 53 16.31 -11.10 16.10
CA SER A 53 16.00 -12.41 15.58
C SER A 53 15.90 -13.37 16.75
N ALA A 54 14.87 -14.19 16.74
CA ALA A 54 14.81 -15.43 17.51
C ALA A 54 16.17 -16.14 17.58
N ALA A 55 16.89 -16.17 16.46
CA ALA A 55 18.21 -16.75 16.30
C ALA A 55 19.32 -16.26 17.26
N ASN A 56 19.25 -15.03 17.78
CA ASN A 56 20.32 -14.48 18.62
C ASN A 56 20.30 -15.01 20.06
N SER A 57 19.21 -15.68 20.46
CA SER A 57 19.10 -16.29 21.78
C SER A 57 19.18 -17.81 21.68
N ASN A 58 19.99 -18.44 22.54
CA ASN A 58 20.05 -19.91 22.63
C ASN A 58 18.78 -20.51 23.28
N ASN A 59 17.85 -19.67 23.74
CA ASN A 59 16.66 -20.07 24.47
C ASN A 59 15.41 -20.02 23.58
N ILE A 60 14.88 -21.19 23.24
CA ILE A 60 13.69 -21.39 22.39
C ILE A 60 12.47 -20.60 22.89
N LEU A 61 12.35 -20.33 24.20
CA LEU A 61 11.24 -19.55 24.75
C LEU A 61 11.35 -18.05 24.42
N VAL A 62 12.56 -17.50 24.48
CA VAL A 62 12.85 -16.11 24.07
C VAL A 62 12.64 -15.97 22.56
N GLN A 63 13.07 -16.98 21.79
CA GLN A 63 12.82 -17.08 20.37
C GLN A 63 11.31 -16.99 20.03
N ALA A 64 10.50 -17.78 20.74
CA ALA A 64 9.06 -17.80 20.54
C ALA A 64 8.42 -16.44 20.88
N ALA A 65 8.80 -15.82 22.00
CA ALA A 65 8.26 -14.53 22.41
C ALA A 65 8.57 -13.40 21.40
N LEU A 66 9.77 -13.39 20.81
CA LEU A 66 10.14 -12.47 19.72
C LEU A 66 9.27 -12.68 18.47
N ARG A 67 8.98 -13.93 18.11
CA ARG A 67 8.07 -14.24 16.99
C ARG A 67 6.65 -13.74 17.26
N PHE A 68 6.11 -13.95 18.46
CA PHE A 68 4.78 -13.44 18.82
C PHE A 68 4.71 -11.92 18.74
N HIS A 69 5.79 -11.22 19.10
CA HIS A 69 5.88 -9.77 18.91
C HIS A 69 5.74 -9.39 17.43
N ASN A 70 6.50 -10.03 16.54
CA ASN A 70 6.45 -9.74 15.10
C ASN A 70 5.08 -10.03 14.47
N ILE A 71 4.44 -11.14 14.87
CA ILE A 71 3.11 -11.51 14.36
C ILE A 71 2.03 -10.50 14.73
N LYS A 72 2.14 -9.85 15.90
CA LYS A 72 1.21 -8.77 16.28
C LYS A 72 1.29 -7.61 15.27
N TRP A 73 2.49 -7.24 14.85
CA TRP A 73 2.71 -6.19 13.85
C TRP A 73 2.27 -6.60 12.44
N GLU A 74 2.51 -7.85 12.05
CA GLU A 74 2.01 -8.40 10.79
C GLU A 74 0.48 -8.31 10.71
N ASN A 75 -0.23 -8.81 11.73
CA ASN A 75 -1.68 -8.75 11.80
C ASN A 75 -2.21 -7.30 11.77
N LEU A 76 -1.54 -6.37 12.45
CA LEU A 76 -1.90 -4.95 12.40
C LEU A 76 -1.70 -4.37 10.99
N ALA A 77 -0.60 -4.73 10.32
CA ALA A 77 -0.32 -4.30 8.95
C ALA A 77 -1.36 -4.84 7.96
N PHE A 78 -1.78 -6.10 8.09
CA PHE A 78 -2.85 -6.63 7.26
C PHE A 78 -4.22 -5.98 7.56
N CYS A 79 -4.54 -5.67 8.82
CA CYS A 79 -5.75 -4.91 9.17
C CYS A 79 -5.73 -3.53 8.48
N ALA A 80 -4.59 -2.83 8.55
CA ALA A 80 -4.41 -1.54 7.89
C ALA A 80 -4.53 -1.67 6.36
N PHE A 81 -3.97 -2.75 5.78
CA PHE A 81 -4.12 -3.05 4.35
C PHE A 81 -5.59 -3.21 3.95
N GLN A 82 -6.40 -3.93 4.73
CA GLN A 82 -7.82 -4.12 4.39
C GLN A 82 -8.62 -2.81 4.43
N LEU A 83 -8.34 -1.95 5.40
CA LEU A 83 -8.98 -0.62 5.48
C LEU A 83 -8.55 0.27 4.31
N TRP A 84 -7.26 0.29 3.99
CA TRP A 84 -6.73 1.03 2.84
C TRP A 84 -7.29 0.48 1.51
N PHE A 85 -7.32 -0.84 1.33
CA PHE A 85 -7.87 -1.51 0.16
C PHE A 85 -9.34 -1.14 -0.04
N LEU A 86 -10.14 -1.14 1.03
CA LEU A 86 -11.54 -0.74 0.97
C LEU A 86 -11.67 0.72 0.50
N GLY A 87 -10.88 1.63 1.08
CA GLY A 87 -10.85 3.04 0.67
C GLY A 87 -10.50 3.21 -0.82
N MET A 88 -9.50 2.47 -1.28
CA MET A 88 -9.09 2.45 -2.69
C MET A 88 -10.15 1.83 -3.61
N ALA A 89 -10.86 0.79 -3.18
CA ALA A 89 -11.94 0.19 -3.94
C ALA A 89 -13.08 1.20 -4.19
N PHE A 90 -13.43 1.99 -3.16
CA PHE A 90 -14.36 3.11 -3.30
C PHE A 90 -13.83 4.19 -4.26
N ASP A 91 -12.59 4.63 -4.10
CA ASP A 91 -11.99 5.65 -4.97
C ASP A 91 -11.99 5.18 -6.44
N ALA A 92 -11.47 3.97 -6.71
CA ALA A 92 -11.40 3.40 -8.04
C ALA A 92 -12.77 3.30 -8.73
N THR A 93 -13.81 2.95 -7.96
CA THR A 93 -15.19 2.84 -8.45
C THR A 93 -15.80 4.21 -8.72
N ILE A 94 -15.62 5.19 -7.83
CA ILE A 94 -16.19 6.55 -7.95
C ILE A 94 -15.56 7.29 -9.14
N TYR A 95 -14.23 7.18 -9.29
CA TYR A 95 -13.49 7.85 -10.35
C TYR A 95 -13.41 7.04 -11.64
N GLN A 96 -13.98 5.83 -11.67
CA GLN A 96 -13.96 4.91 -12.81
C GLN A 96 -12.54 4.65 -13.33
N ASN A 97 -11.60 4.42 -12.40
CA ASN A 97 -10.18 4.27 -12.70
C ASN A 97 -9.83 2.79 -12.93
N THR A 98 -9.75 2.39 -14.20
CA THR A 98 -9.42 1.00 -14.59
C THR A 98 -8.05 0.54 -14.08
N ALA A 99 -7.05 1.42 -14.12
CA ALA A 99 -5.69 1.07 -13.68
C ALA A 99 -5.66 0.71 -12.19
N GLU A 100 -6.44 1.44 -11.39
CA GLU A 100 -6.52 1.25 -9.95
C GLU A 100 -7.23 -0.04 -9.57
N ILE A 101 -8.33 -0.38 -10.26
CA ILE A 101 -8.98 -1.68 -10.07
C ILE A 101 -8.04 -2.85 -10.39
N LEU A 102 -7.31 -2.77 -11.50
CA LEU A 102 -6.36 -3.82 -11.87
C LEU A 102 -5.23 -3.95 -10.85
N ALA A 103 -4.68 -2.84 -10.37
CA ALA A 103 -3.65 -2.85 -9.34
C ALA A 103 -4.17 -3.43 -8.01
N LEU A 104 -5.41 -3.10 -7.60
CA LEU A 104 -6.03 -3.69 -6.42
C LEU A 104 -6.19 -5.21 -6.55
N ALA A 105 -6.57 -5.72 -7.72
CA ALA A 105 -6.63 -7.17 -7.96
C ALA A 105 -5.25 -7.83 -7.78
N ILE A 106 -4.19 -7.22 -8.31
CA ILE A 106 -2.82 -7.71 -8.16
C ILE A 106 -2.38 -7.68 -6.70
N LEU A 107 -2.64 -6.58 -5.98
CA LEU A 107 -2.30 -6.43 -4.56
C LEU A 107 -3.03 -7.45 -3.68
N ASN A 108 -4.30 -7.75 -3.97
CA ASN A 108 -5.03 -8.84 -3.30
C ASN A 108 -4.38 -10.22 -3.55
N GLY A 109 -3.89 -10.46 -4.77
CA GLY A 109 -3.14 -11.68 -5.08
C GLY A 109 -1.81 -11.78 -4.32
N ILE A 110 -1.07 -10.68 -4.22
CA ILE A 110 0.15 -10.60 -3.40
C ILE A 110 -0.18 -10.82 -1.92
N CYS A 111 -1.26 -10.24 -1.42
CA CYS A 111 -1.74 -10.44 -0.04
C CYS A 111 -2.03 -11.92 0.25
N ALA A 112 -2.60 -12.66 -0.71
CA ALA A 112 -2.79 -14.12 -0.58
C ALA A 112 -1.46 -14.89 -0.49
N LEU A 113 -0.44 -14.47 -1.24
CA LEU A 113 0.91 -15.05 -1.16
C LEU A 113 1.57 -14.77 0.20
N LEU A 114 1.41 -13.56 0.74
CA LEU A 114 1.93 -13.22 2.06
C LEU A 114 1.26 -14.06 3.16
N GLY A 115 -0.05 -14.28 3.10
CA GLY A 115 -0.74 -15.19 4.03
C GLY A 115 -0.22 -16.64 3.94
N ALA A 116 0.14 -17.11 2.74
CA ALA A 116 0.78 -18.42 2.59
C ALA A 116 2.16 -18.48 3.28
N PHE A 117 2.94 -17.39 3.26
CA PHE A 117 4.20 -17.32 4.01
C PHE A 117 3.98 -17.35 5.52
N GLU A 118 2.95 -16.68 6.05
CA GLU A 118 2.60 -16.75 7.49
C GLU A 118 2.36 -18.20 7.95
N ILE A 119 1.65 -19.00 7.14
CA ILE A 119 1.40 -20.42 7.45
C ILE A 119 2.71 -21.21 7.49
N VAL A 120 3.57 -21.02 6.48
CA VAL A 120 4.86 -21.74 6.39
C VAL A 120 5.72 -21.43 7.62
N ASP A 121 5.75 -20.16 8.03
CA ASP A 121 6.44 -19.74 9.24
C ASP A 121 5.82 -20.35 10.49
N GLY A 122 4.49 -20.34 10.62
CA GLY A 122 3.79 -20.98 11.73
C GLY A 122 4.10 -22.46 11.89
N VAL A 123 4.13 -23.22 10.78
CA VAL A 123 4.46 -24.65 10.79
C VAL A 123 5.91 -24.90 11.20
N LYS A 124 6.86 -24.12 10.66
CA LYS A 124 8.28 -24.21 11.00
C LYS A 124 8.50 -23.97 12.50
N TRP A 125 7.79 -23.00 13.06
CA TRP A 125 7.92 -22.63 14.48
C TRP A 125 7.33 -23.65 15.45
N ILE A 126 6.14 -24.19 15.18
CA ILE A 126 5.57 -25.27 15.99
C ILE A 126 6.54 -26.46 16.06
N LYS A 127 7.17 -26.81 14.93
CA LYS A 127 8.15 -27.89 14.87
C LYS A 127 9.40 -27.60 15.70
N ASN A 128 9.87 -26.36 15.72
CA ASN A 128 11.07 -25.96 16.46
C ASN A 128 10.86 -25.87 17.98
N ILE A 129 9.66 -25.45 18.44
CA ILE A 129 9.33 -25.38 19.88
C ILE A 129 9.18 -26.79 20.49
N GLY A 130 8.70 -27.75 19.70
CA GLY A 130 8.54 -29.14 20.13
C GLY A 130 7.57 -29.28 21.31
N SER A 131 7.80 -30.27 22.18
CA SER A 131 6.97 -30.55 23.37
C SER A 131 7.32 -29.71 24.60
N SER A 132 8.11 -28.63 24.43
CA SER A 132 8.65 -27.83 25.54
C SER A 132 7.62 -26.92 26.20
N VAL A 133 6.49 -26.64 25.53
CA VAL A 133 5.40 -25.75 25.96
C VAL A 133 4.07 -26.34 25.49
N ASN A 134 2.96 -25.98 26.14
CA ASN A 134 1.62 -26.31 25.64
C ASN A 134 1.37 -25.62 24.29
N VAL A 135 1.48 -26.38 23.20
CA VAL A 135 1.30 -25.91 21.81
C VAL A 135 -0.16 -25.80 21.38
N GLN A 136 -1.12 -26.08 22.27
CA GLN A 136 -2.54 -26.11 21.90
C GLN A 136 -3.02 -24.77 21.32
N PRO A 137 -2.76 -23.61 21.94
CA PRO A 137 -3.26 -22.37 21.38
C PRO A 137 -2.50 -22.00 20.08
N LEU A 138 -1.20 -22.34 19.97
CA LEU A 138 -0.41 -22.16 18.75
C LEU A 138 -0.97 -22.97 17.56
N SER A 139 -1.49 -24.17 17.86
CA SER A 139 -2.16 -25.02 16.87
C SER A 139 -3.51 -24.44 16.44
N VAL A 140 -4.24 -23.79 17.35
CA VAL A 140 -5.51 -23.11 17.05
C VAL A 140 -5.23 -21.86 16.21
N ALA A 141 -4.25 -21.03 16.59
CA ALA A 141 -3.83 -19.86 15.83
C ALA A 141 -3.46 -20.24 14.38
N ARG A 142 -2.64 -21.28 14.20
CA ARG A 142 -2.30 -21.81 12.87
C ARG A 142 -3.54 -22.22 12.06
N ASN A 143 -4.50 -22.90 12.68
CA ASN A 143 -5.71 -23.33 11.97
C ASN A 143 -6.55 -22.11 11.53
N ILE A 144 -6.59 -21.05 12.32
CA ILE A 144 -7.24 -19.78 11.96
C ILE A 144 -6.45 -19.07 10.84
N GLU A 145 -5.11 -19.05 10.89
CA GLU A 145 -4.23 -18.51 9.83
C GLU A 145 -4.44 -19.22 8.48
N ILE A 146 -4.62 -20.55 8.50
CA ILE A 146 -4.98 -21.34 7.30
C ILE A 146 -6.36 -20.88 6.77
N GLY A 147 -7.34 -20.75 7.66
CA GLY A 147 -8.67 -20.24 7.30
C GLY A 147 -8.63 -18.84 6.71
N LEU A 148 -7.82 -17.95 7.30
CA LEU A 148 -7.58 -16.59 6.83
C LEU A 148 -6.98 -16.58 5.42
N THR A 149 -5.92 -17.35 5.18
CA THR A 149 -5.27 -17.42 3.85
C THR A 149 -6.21 -17.96 2.78
N CYS A 150 -7.00 -18.99 3.11
CA CYS A 150 -8.05 -19.49 2.22
C CYS A 150 -9.10 -18.42 1.89
N ALA A 151 -9.52 -17.63 2.90
CA ALA A 151 -10.46 -16.53 2.70
C ALA A 151 -9.86 -15.42 1.81
N ILE A 152 -8.60 -15.01 2.06
CA ILE A 152 -7.89 -14.01 1.24
C ILE A 152 -7.79 -14.50 -0.21
N LEU A 153 -7.41 -15.77 -0.44
CA LEU A 153 -7.29 -16.35 -1.78
C LEU A 153 -8.65 -16.39 -2.51
N LEU A 154 -9.72 -16.74 -1.81
CA LEU A 154 -11.08 -16.72 -2.36
C LEU A 154 -11.47 -15.30 -2.79
N PHE A 155 -11.30 -14.31 -1.91
CA PHE A 155 -11.60 -12.92 -2.23
C PHE A 155 -10.71 -12.37 -3.34
N ALA A 156 -9.42 -12.71 -3.37
CA ALA A 156 -8.51 -12.34 -4.43
C ALA A 156 -8.98 -12.88 -5.79
N SER A 157 -9.45 -14.12 -5.84
CA SER A 157 -10.00 -14.74 -7.04
C SER A 157 -11.28 -14.04 -7.52
N ILE A 158 -12.19 -13.71 -6.59
CA ILE A 158 -13.41 -12.96 -6.91
C ILE A 158 -13.06 -11.55 -7.40
N HIS A 159 -12.14 -10.85 -6.73
CA HIS A 159 -11.69 -9.52 -7.13
C HIS A 159 -11.00 -9.54 -8.49
N ALA A 160 -10.20 -10.55 -8.82
CA ALA A 160 -9.60 -10.69 -10.15
C ALA A 160 -10.68 -10.80 -11.23
N TYR A 161 -11.69 -11.65 -11.03
CA TYR A 161 -12.82 -11.79 -11.94
C TYR A 161 -13.61 -10.48 -12.11
N LEU A 162 -14.00 -9.85 -11.00
CA LEU A 162 -14.76 -8.59 -11.01
C LEU A 162 -13.95 -7.45 -11.64
N SER A 163 -12.64 -7.43 -11.44
CA SER A 163 -11.74 -6.43 -12.01
C SER A 163 -11.69 -6.50 -13.52
N VAL A 164 -11.71 -7.69 -14.12
CA VAL A 164 -11.80 -7.87 -15.58
C VAL A 164 -13.13 -7.32 -16.11
N ALA A 165 -14.24 -7.65 -15.44
CA ALA A 165 -15.57 -7.16 -15.84
C ALA A 165 -15.67 -5.62 -15.76
N MET A 166 -15.20 -5.04 -14.65
CA MET A 166 -15.15 -3.60 -14.42
C MET A 166 -14.24 -2.89 -15.42
N SER A 167 -13.07 -3.46 -15.71
CA SER A 167 -12.09 -2.89 -16.65
C SER A 167 -12.65 -2.75 -18.05
N ARG A 168 -13.44 -3.74 -18.51
CA ARG A 168 -14.16 -3.66 -19.79
C ARG A 168 -15.14 -2.49 -19.79
N GLN A 169 -15.96 -2.36 -18.76
CA GLN A 169 -16.95 -1.29 -18.65
C GLN A 169 -16.32 0.11 -18.64
N PHE A 170 -15.26 0.29 -17.84
CA PHE A 170 -14.58 1.58 -17.73
C PHE A 170 -13.76 1.95 -18.96
N GLY A 171 -13.18 0.95 -19.65
CA GLY A 171 -12.52 1.16 -20.94
C GLY A 171 -13.44 1.80 -21.99
N TRP A 172 -14.69 1.33 -22.07
CA TRP A 172 -15.71 1.93 -22.94
C TRP A 172 -16.05 3.38 -22.56
N ASN A 173 -16.11 3.71 -21.28
CA ASN A 173 -16.39 5.08 -20.82
C ASN A 173 -15.23 6.05 -21.08
N ILE A 174 -13.98 5.61 -20.89
CA ILE A 174 -12.79 6.42 -21.16
C ILE A 174 -12.68 6.74 -22.65
N TYR A 175 -12.93 5.75 -23.53
CA TYR A 175 -12.92 5.95 -24.98
C TYR A 175 -13.89 7.07 -25.41
N LYS A 176 -15.12 7.07 -24.86
CA LYS A 176 -16.13 8.10 -25.16
C LYS A 176 -15.75 9.49 -24.65
N LYS A 177 -14.96 9.58 -23.58
CA LYS A 177 -14.70 10.85 -22.87
C LYS A 177 -13.50 11.64 -23.41
N ILE A 178 -12.44 10.95 -23.86
CA ILE A 178 -11.18 11.62 -24.27
C ILE A 178 -11.18 11.96 -25.77
N GLY A 179 -12.02 11.32 -26.58
CA GLY A 179 -12.01 11.51 -28.04
C GLY A 179 -10.84 10.79 -28.72
N ALA A 180 -10.60 11.05 -30.00
CA ALA A 180 -9.70 10.25 -30.85
C ALA A 180 -8.20 10.54 -30.71
N ASP A 181 -7.77 11.57 -29.96
CA ASP A 181 -6.34 11.89 -29.85
C ASP A 181 -5.60 10.88 -28.94
N ILE A 182 -4.94 9.93 -29.59
CA ILE A 182 -4.16 8.85 -28.97
C ILE A 182 -2.99 9.40 -28.13
N ARG A 183 -2.42 10.56 -28.50
CA ARG A 183 -1.27 11.15 -27.81
C ARG A 183 -1.68 11.66 -26.43
N ILE A 184 -2.77 12.41 -26.35
CA ILE A 184 -3.32 12.92 -25.08
C ILE A 184 -3.78 11.76 -24.19
N GLN A 185 -4.42 10.73 -24.77
CA GLN A 185 -4.79 9.52 -24.03
C GLN A 185 -3.58 8.81 -23.39
N ARG A 186 -2.46 8.69 -24.11
CA ARG A 186 -1.23 8.06 -23.59
C ARG A 186 -0.64 8.86 -22.42
N MET A 187 -0.55 10.18 -22.56
CA MET A 187 -0.03 11.05 -21.52
C MET A 187 -0.93 11.03 -20.27
N TYR A 188 -2.25 11.09 -20.46
CA TYR A 188 -3.23 10.99 -19.38
C TYR A 188 -3.15 9.65 -18.64
N ARG A 189 -3.01 8.55 -19.37
CA ARG A 189 -2.84 7.21 -18.77
C ARG A 189 -1.57 7.12 -17.92
N THR A 190 -0.46 7.69 -18.40
CA THR A 190 0.79 7.76 -17.63
C THR A 190 0.58 8.52 -16.32
N PHE A 191 -0.09 9.67 -16.37
CA PHE A 191 -0.45 10.43 -15.18
C PHE A 191 -1.35 9.64 -14.22
N GLN A 192 -2.32 8.88 -14.74
CA GLN A 192 -3.16 8.00 -13.90
C GLN A 192 -2.35 6.91 -13.21
N PHE A 193 -1.41 6.27 -13.91
CA PHE A 193 -0.49 5.31 -13.30
C PHE A 193 0.40 5.95 -12.25
N PHE A 194 0.89 7.17 -12.49
CA PHE A 194 1.67 7.92 -11.50
C PHE A 194 0.86 8.22 -10.24
N VAL A 195 -0.37 8.74 -10.38
CA VAL A 195 -1.25 9.01 -9.23
C VAL A 195 -1.65 7.72 -8.51
N LEU A 196 -1.82 6.62 -9.23
CA LEU A 196 -2.04 5.31 -8.65
C LEU A 196 -0.85 4.85 -7.82
N ALA A 197 0.36 4.98 -8.35
CA ALA A 197 1.59 4.63 -7.64
C ALA A 197 1.72 5.44 -6.34
N LEU A 198 1.49 6.76 -6.37
CA LEU A 198 1.47 7.60 -5.15
C LEU A 198 0.48 7.14 -4.08
N LYS A 199 -0.68 6.60 -4.48
CA LYS A 199 -1.67 6.06 -3.52
C LYS A 199 -1.23 4.73 -2.92
N ILE A 200 -0.55 3.90 -3.71
CA ILE A 200 0.05 2.64 -3.26
C ILE A 200 1.21 2.95 -2.32
N ASP A 201 2.07 3.93 -2.66
CA ASP A 201 3.17 4.42 -1.82
C ASP A 201 2.68 4.94 -0.48
N PHE A 202 1.48 5.54 -0.41
CA PHE A 202 0.92 5.93 0.88
C PHE A 202 0.81 4.73 1.84
N PHE A 203 0.46 3.54 1.35
CA PHE A 203 0.43 2.35 2.18
C PHE A 203 1.83 1.70 2.29
N LEU A 204 2.47 1.43 1.16
CA LEU A 204 3.73 0.67 1.08
C LEU A 204 4.95 1.42 1.61
N GLU A 205 5.01 2.74 1.40
CA GLU A 205 6.09 3.59 1.91
C GLU A 205 5.71 4.12 3.30
N PHE A 206 4.64 4.92 3.39
CA PHE A 206 4.34 5.66 4.61
C PHE A 206 3.83 4.79 5.76
N ILE A 207 2.82 3.92 5.55
CA ILE A 207 2.27 3.10 6.64
C ILE A 207 3.28 2.04 7.12
N VAL A 208 3.99 1.37 6.20
CA VAL A 208 5.03 0.40 6.57
C VAL A 208 6.17 1.08 7.34
N SER A 209 6.64 2.23 6.87
CA SER A 209 7.67 3.00 7.57
C SER A 209 7.19 3.51 8.93
N LEU A 210 5.92 3.87 9.06
CA LEU A 210 5.31 4.27 10.32
C LEU A 210 5.34 3.12 11.34
N PHE A 211 4.99 1.89 10.94
CA PHE A 211 5.10 0.72 11.81
C PHE A 211 6.54 0.49 12.29
N TYR A 212 7.50 0.55 11.36
CA TYR A 212 8.92 0.44 11.68
C TYR A 212 9.37 1.49 12.71
N CYS A 213 9.01 2.76 12.50
CA CYS A 213 9.38 3.85 13.40
C CYS A 213 8.73 3.69 14.78
N ILE A 214 7.45 3.31 14.85
CA ILE A 214 6.76 3.08 16.12
C ILE A 214 7.45 1.96 16.90
N GLN A 215 7.75 0.83 16.25
CA GLN A 215 8.45 -0.29 16.89
C GLN A 215 9.84 0.12 17.40
N SER A 216 10.58 0.88 16.58
CA SER A 216 11.91 1.40 16.96
C SER A 216 11.83 2.30 18.20
N ILE A 217 10.86 3.23 18.24
CA ILE A 217 10.67 4.14 19.39
C ILE A 217 10.24 3.38 20.64
N LEU A 218 9.35 2.39 20.51
CA LEU A 218 8.94 1.55 21.63
C LEU A 218 10.14 0.78 22.22
N SER A 219 10.97 0.18 21.37
CA SER A 219 12.17 -0.53 21.84
C SER A 219 13.16 0.38 22.57
N LEU A 220 13.38 1.61 22.10
CA LEU A 220 14.25 2.59 22.77
C LEU A 220 13.67 3.02 24.14
N THR A 221 12.36 3.19 24.21
CA THR A 221 11.64 3.55 25.44
C THR A 221 11.79 2.45 26.50
N GLU A 222 11.64 1.18 26.10
CA GLU A 222 11.86 0.04 26.98
C GLU A 222 13.31 -0.05 27.48
N GLN A 223 14.28 0.28 26.63
CA GLN A 223 15.71 0.32 26.99
C GLN A 223 16.12 1.55 27.80
N GLN A 224 15.18 2.45 28.14
CA GLN A 224 15.46 3.76 28.76
C GLN A 224 16.55 4.55 28.00
N SER A 225 16.65 4.32 26.69
CA SER A 225 17.65 4.94 25.82
C SER A 225 17.04 6.16 25.13
N GLY A 226 17.83 7.23 25.01
CA GLY A 226 17.41 8.42 24.26
C GLY A 226 17.21 8.12 22.77
N ILE A 227 16.48 9.00 22.06
CA ILE A 227 16.32 8.89 20.60
C ILE A 227 17.70 8.99 19.95
N THR A 228 18.13 7.94 19.25
CA THR A 228 19.36 7.95 18.49
C THR A 228 19.22 8.84 17.26
N VAL A 229 20.35 9.35 16.75
CA VAL A 229 20.36 10.18 15.53
C VAL A 229 19.75 9.42 14.34
N GLU A 230 20.00 8.12 14.23
CA GLU A 230 19.49 7.26 13.17
C GLU A 230 17.95 7.16 13.22
N THR A 231 17.39 6.82 14.37
CA THR A 231 15.93 6.75 14.55
C THR A 231 15.28 8.13 14.35
N GLY A 232 15.95 9.20 14.76
CA GLY A 232 15.50 10.58 14.50
C GLY A 232 15.41 10.91 13.01
N ILE A 233 16.42 10.52 12.22
CA ILE A 233 16.43 10.71 10.76
C ILE A 233 15.32 9.87 10.10
N GLN A 234 15.21 8.60 10.47
CA GLN A 234 14.18 7.69 9.95
C GLN A 234 12.76 8.21 10.22
N LEU A 235 12.52 8.73 11.43
CA LEU A 235 11.25 9.37 11.79
C LEU A 235 11.00 10.63 10.95
N ALA A 236 12.01 11.48 10.77
CA ALA A 236 11.88 12.69 9.97
C ALA A 236 11.54 12.38 8.49
N VAL A 237 12.22 11.40 7.88
CA VAL A 237 11.94 10.94 6.52
C VAL A 237 10.49 10.41 6.43
N THR A 238 10.08 9.58 7.38
CA THR A 238 8.71 9.01 7.44
C THR A 238 7.64 10.08 7.53
N ILE A 239 7.80 11.07 8.40
CA ILE A 239 6.86 12.20 8.53
C ILE A 239 6.78 13.00 7.23
N CYS A 240 7.91 13.18 6.53
CA CYS A 240 7.96 13.87 5.25
C CYS A 240 7.35 13.09 4.08
N MET A 241 7.17 11.75 4.16
CA MET A 241 6.64 10.96 3.05
C MET A 241 5.23 11.41 2.64
N SER A 242 4.28 11.45 3.58
CA SER A 242 2.89 11.84 3.30
C SER A 242 2.75 13.21 2.58
N PRO A 243 3.33 14.31 3.08
CA PRO A 243 3.26 15.60 2.36
C PRO A 243 4.02 15.58 1.03
N MET A 244 5.11 14.81 0.89
CA MET A 244 5.84 14.71 -0.36
C MET A 244 5.09 13.91 -1.43
N LEU A 245 4.32 12.88 -1.07
CA LEU A 245 3.43 12.17 -1.99
C LEU A 245 2.33 13.11 -2.52
N TYR A 246 1.75 13.93 -1.65
CA TYR A 246 0.81 14.97 -2.07
C TYR A 246 1.46 16.02 -2.98
N PHE A 247 2.67 16.46 -2.63
CA PHE A 247 3.47 17.39 -3.43
C PHE A 247 3.80 16.82 -4.82
N GLY A 248 4.10 15.53 -4.94
CA GLY A 248 4.33 14.83 -6.20
C GLY A 248 3.12 14.93 -7.14
N ARG A 249 1.91 14.74 -6.61
CA ARG A 249 0.67 14.95 -7.38
C ARG A 249 0.52 16.42 -7.84
N MET A 250 0.71 17.37 -6.93
CA MET A 250 0.56 18.80 -7.23
C MET A 250 1.54 19.27 -8.30
N THR A 251 2.75 18.70 -8.29
CA THR A 251 3.80 18.98 -9.26
C THR A 251 3.39 18.64 -10.69
N CYS A 252 2.80 17.46 -10.90
CA CYS A 252 2.25 17.08 -12.21
C CYS A 252 1.12 18.01 -12.66
N CYS A 253 0.28 18.49 -11.74
CA CYS A 253 -0.79 19.44 -12.08
C CYS A 253 -0.25 20.84 -12.42
N ALA A 254 0.88 21.23 -11.83
CA ALA A 254 1.56 22.49 -12.11
C ALA A 254 2.45 22.44 -13.37
N GLU A 255 2.81 21.24 -13.84
CA GLU A 255 3.78 21.00 -14.93
C GLU A 255 5.16 21.64 -14.65
N SER A 256 5.57 21.67 -13.37
CA SER A 256 6.84 22.28 -12.96
C SER A 256 7.97 21.24 -12.90
N ILE A 257 8.95 21.37 -13.80
CA ILE A 257 10.13 20.49 -13.87
C ILE A 257 10.93 20.53 -12.56
N GLY A 258 11.22 21.72 -12.02
CA GLY A 258 12.00 21.87 -10.79
C GLY A 258 11.37 21.14 -9.60
N ARG A 259 10.05 21.27 -9.42
CA ARG A 259 9.31 20.56 -8.36
C ARG A 259 9.32 19.05 -8.55
N MET A 260 9.32 18.57 -9.80
CA MET A 260 9.37 17.13 -10.10
C MET A 260 10.73 16.54 -9.79
N ILE A 261 11.81 17.27 -10.11
CA ILE A 261 13.16 16.88 -9.72
C ILE A 261 13.27 16.79 -8.20
N THR A 262 12.73 17.77 -7.45
CA THR A 262 12.70 17.71 -5.97
C THR A 262 11.97 16.46 -5.47
N PHE A 263 10.81 16.13 -6.04
CA PHE A 263 10.06 14.93 -5.68
C PHE A 263 10.84 13.63 -5.99
N ILE A 264 11.49 13.54 -7.16
CA ILE A 264 12.30 12.37 -7.54
C ILE A 264 13.54 12.24 -6.63
N CYS A 265 14.19 13.34 -6.26
CA CYS A 265 15.27 13.32 -5.27
C CYS A 265 14.78 12.84 -3.91
N PHE A 266 13.60 13.28 -3.46
CA PHE A 266 12.98 12.77 -2.23
C PHE A 266 12.74 11.26 -2.28
N GLN A 267 12.25 10.74 -3.41
CA GLN A 267 12.10 9.30 -3.62
C GLN A 267 13.43 8.55 -3.52
N GLY A 268 14.56 9.17 -3.91
CA GLY A 268 15.89 8.63 -3.64
C GLY A 268 16.20 8.46 -2.14
N PHE A 269 15.80 9.41 -1.29
CA PHE A 269 15.95 9.28 0.17
C PHE A 269 15.05 8.18 0.74
N VAL A 270 13.83 8.04 0.22
CA VAL A 270 12.91 6.94 0.60
C VAL A 270 13.54 5.58 0.28
N LEU A 271 14.17 5.43 -0.90
CA LEU A 271 14.86 4.19 -1.27
C LEU A 271 16.03 3.87 -0.32
N VAL A 272 16.82 4.87 0.07
CA VAL A 272 17.89 4.67 1.07
C VAL A 272 17.30 4.25 2.42
N HIS A 273 16.24 4.91 2.86
CA HIS A 273 15.54 4.58 4.11
C HIS A 273 15.03 3.12 4.10
N PHE A 274 14.37 2.69 3.03
CA PHE A 274 13.92 1.30 2.90
C PHE A 274 15.08 0.30 2.78
N ALA A 275 16.21 0.68 2.16
CA ALA A 275 17.40 -0.15 2.11
C ALA A 275 18.03 -0.34 3.51
N LEU A 276 17.99 0.68 4.38
CA LEU A 276 18.43 0.56 5.77
C LEU A 276 17.53 -0.39 6.57
N ILE A 277 16.20 -0.23 6.46
CA ILE A 277 15.23 -1.16 7.07
C ILE A 277 15.51 -2.59 6.59
N LEU A 278 15.75 -2.75 5.29
CA LEU A 278 16.02 -4.05 4.69
C LEU A 278 17.32 -4.65 5.25
N ASN A 279 18.39 -3.86 5.37
CA ASN A 279 19.67 -4.30 5.93
C ASN A 279 19.55 -4.77 7.38
N GLU A 280 18.78 -4.06 8.21
CA GLU A 280 18.48 -4.48 9.59
C GLU A 280 17.64 -5.77 9.63
N THR A 281 16.75 -5.94 8.65
CA THR A 281 15.91 -7.15 8.57
C THR A 281 16.69 -8.35 8.03
N PHE A 282 17.72 -8.19 7.19
CA PHE A 282 18.46 -9.30 6.56
C PHE A 282 19.52 -9.97 7.45
N MET A 283 19.50 -9.76 8.78
CA MET A 283 20.41 -10.44 9.69
C MET A 283 20.39 -11.97 9.50
N PRO A 284 21.55 -12.65 9.54
CA PRO A 284 21.62 -14.09 9.34
C PRO A 284 20.73 -14.79 10.35
N ASN A 285 19.81 -15.63 9.84
CA ASN A 285 18.80 -16.38 10.61
C ASN A 285 17.58 -15.55 11.10
N ASN A 286 17.34 -14.36 10.53
CA ASN A 286 16.03 -13.70 10.62
C ASN A 286 15.01 -14.40 9.73
N ASN A 287 13.88 -14.82 10.31
CA ASN A 287 12.79 -15.52 9.61
C ASN A 287 11.56 -14.61 9.43
N TRP A 288 11.73 -13.29 9.40
CA TRP A 288 10.62 -12.35 9.20
C TRP A 288 10.25 -12.18 7.72
N TYR A 289 9.90 -13.28 7.05
CA TYR A 289 9.76 -13.30 5.58
C TYR A 289 8.65 -12.38 5.07
N VAL A 290 7.52 -12.31 5.77
CA VAL A 290 6.39 -11.44 5.41
C VAL A 290 6.84 -9.97 5.37
N TRP A 291 7.59 -9.52 6.38
CA TRP A 291 8.11 -8.16 6.44
C TRP A 291 9.16 -7.90 5.36
N ILE A 292 10.08 -8.83 5.13
CA ILE A 292 11.07 -8.73 4.05
C ILE A 292 10.37 -8.55 2.70
N CYS A 293 9.33 -9.35 2.42
CA CYS A 293 8.54 -9.23 1.20
C CYS A 293 7.82 -7.88 1.10
N LEU A 294 7.26 -7.35 2.19
CA LEU A 294 6.63 -6.03 2.21
C LEU A 294 7.62 -4.90 1.92
N VAL A 295 8.82 -4.94 2.51
CA VAL A 295 9.87 -3.93 2.28
C VAL A 295 10.36 -3.99 0.82
N TRP A 296 10.57 -5.18 0.27
CA TRP A 296 10.93 -5.36 -1.15
C TRP A 296 9.85 -4.82 -2.09
N LEU A 297 8.58 -5.08 -1.78
CA LEU A 297 7.47 -4.51 -2.55
C LEU A 297 7.46 -2.99 -2.47
N GLY A 298 7.74 -2.41 -1.30
CA GLY A 298 7.87 -0.96 -1.11
C GLY A 298 8.97 -0.36 -1.99
N ILE A 299 10.16 -0.97 -1.99
CA ILE A 299 11.27 -0.56 -2.87
C ILE A 299 10.87 -0.64 -4.35
N ALA A 300 10.20 -1.73 -4.76
CA ALA A 300 9.80 -1.90 -6.15
C ALA A 300 8.79 -0.84 -6.61
N ILE A 301 7.81 -0.49 -5.78
CA ILE A 301 6.84 0.57 -6.11
C ILE A 301 7.51 1.95 -6.08
N ALA A 302 8.38 2.25 -5.10
CA ALA A 302 9.12 3.52 -5.04
C ALA A 302 9.94 3.77 -6.32
N VAL A 303 10.64 2.74 -6.83
CA VAL A 303 11.35 2.81 -8.12
C VAL A 303 10.36 3.05 -9.27
N ALA A 304 9.24 2.34 -9.31
CA ALA A 304 8.22 2.55 -10.34
C ALA A 304 7.64 3.98 -10.28
N THR A 305 7.43 4.54 -9.10
CA THR A 305 6.96 5.92 -8.88
C THR A 305 7.97 6.94 -9.40
N ALA A 306 9.26 6.77 -9.13
CA ALA A 306 10.32 7.64 -9.64
C ALA A 306 10.40 7.59 -11.18
N VAL A 307 10.28 6.39 -11.78
CA VAL A 307 10.26 6.21 -13.23
C VAL A 307 9.02 6.85 -13.85
N LEU A 308 7.83 6.61 -13.29
CA LEU A 308 6.58 7.22 -13.76
C LEU A 308 6.60 8.75 -13.62
N GLY A 309 7.16 9.27 -12.53
CA GLY A 309 7.39 10.71 -12.34
C GLY A 309 8.29 11.30 -13.44
N SER A 310 9.38 10.59 -13.77
CA SER A 310 10.28 10.98 -14.86
C SER A 310 9.61 10.98 -16.23
N ILE A 311 8.75 9.99 -16.51
CA ILE A 311 7.98 9.93 -17.77
C ILE A 311 6.92 11.05 -17.80
N CYS A 312 6.24 11.32 -16.68
CA CYS A 312 5.30 12.44 -16.56
C CYS A 312 6.00 13.78 -16.83
N MET A 313 7.22 13.98 -16.31
CA MET A 313 8.02 15.17 -16.55
C MET A 313 8.30 15.41 -18.04
N ARG A 314 8.60 14.35 -18.80
CA ARG A 314 8.79 14.44 -20.25
C ARG A 314 7.53 14.80 -21.03
N ASN A 315 6.36 14.74 -20.39
CA ASN A 315 5.07 15.06 -20.98
C ASN A 315 4.54 16.46 -20.62
N PHE A 316 5.29 17.23 -19.82
CA PHE A 316 4.92 18.61 -19.47
C PHE A 316 4.88 19.51 -20.71
N ASP A 317 4.04 20.55 -20.66
CA ASP A 317 3.79 21.54 -21.73
C ASP A 317 3.24 20.97 -23.05
N LYS A 318 2.84 19.69 -23.09
CA LYS A 318 2.25 19.04 -24.29
C LYS A 318 0.71 19.05 -24.31
N GLY A 319 0.08 19.92 -23.52
CA GLY A 319 -1.38 20.08 -23.47
C GLY A 319 -2.11 19.12 -22.54
N LEU A 320 -1.41 18.46 -21.60
CA LEU A 320 -2.02 17.54 -20.62
C LEU A 320 -2.73 18.28 -19.48
N LYS A 321 -2.25 19.48 -19.14
CA LYS A 321 -2.69 20.33 -18.02
C LYS A 321 -4.22 20.47 -17.82
N PRO A 322 -5.08 20.59 -18.84
CA PRO A 322 -6.54 20.70 -18.63
C PRO A 322 -7.18 19.41 -18.09
N PHE A 323 -6.63 18.23 -18.44
CA PHE A 323 -7.22 16.94 -18.10
C PHE A 323 -6.84 16.44 -16.70
N VAL A 324 -5.79 17.01 -16.09
CA VAL A 324 -5.22 16.55 -14.81
C VAL A 324 -5.68 17.35 -13.59
N GLN A 325 -6.35 18.48 -13.81
CA GLN A 325 -6.84 19.33 -12.73
C GLN A 325 -8.12 18.78 -12.06
N ARG A 326 -8.29 19.08 -10.77
CA ARG A 326 -9.48 18.72 -9.97
C ARG A 326 -9.98 19.95 -9.21
N GLY A 327 -11.27 19.94 -8.85
CA GLY A 327 -11.89 21.00 -8.03
C GLY A 327 -11.88 22.37 -8.71
N ARG A 328 -11.54 23.43 -7.95
CA ARG A 328 -11.53 24.82 -8.41
C ARG A 328 -10.68 25.04 -9.67
N GLY A 329 -9.50 24.41 -9.74
CA GLY A 329 -8.63 24.53 -10.91
C GLY A 329 -9.26 23.97 -12.19
N LYS A 330 -10.06 22.91 -12.08
CA LYS A 330 -10.82 22.40 -13.23
C LYS A 330 -11.89 23.39 -13.68
N SER A 331 -12.63 23.98 -12.74
CA SER A 331 -13.67 24.97 -13.08
C SER A 331 -13.08 26.20 -13.78
N GLU A 332 -11.93 26.68 -13.32
CA GLU A 332 -11.24 27.83 -13.90
C GLU A 332 -10.81 27.55 -15.34
N LYS A 333 -10.26 26.36 -15.62
CA LYS A 333 -9.88 25.98 -16.97
C LYS A 333 -11.04 25.63 -17.89
N ASP A 334 -12.09 25.00 -17.37
CA ASP A 334 -13.30 24.74 -18.15
C ASP A 334 -13.92 26.08 -18.60
N LEU A 335 -13.84 27.13 -17.77
CA LEU A 335 -14.21 28.50 -18.13
C LEU A 335 -13.28 29.12 -19.18
N GLU A 336 -11.94 29.00 -19.02
CA GLU A 336 -10.97 29.47 -20.00
C GLU A 336 -11.18 28.82 -21.38
N MET A 337 -11.35 27.50 -21.42
CA MET A 337 -11.61 26.76 -22.67
C MET A 337 -12.93 27.17 -23.32
N ASN A 338 -13.99 27.38 -22.54
CA ASN A 338 -15.27 27.85 -23.07
C ASN A 338 -15.17 29.26 -23.63
N ASN A 339 -14.49 30.18 -22.93
CA ASN A 339 -14.26 31.54 -23.42
C ASN A 339 -13.45 31.55 -24.72
N GLN A 340 -12.41 30.73 -24.81
CA GLN A 340 -11.59 30.65 -26.02
C GLN A 340 -12.37 30.08 -27.21
N LYS A 341 -13.21 29.07 -26.97
CA LYS A 341 -14.10 28.50 -27.98
C LYS A 341 -15.13 29.51 -28.48
N SER A 342 -15.71 30.33 -27.59
CA SER A 342 -16.63 31.40 -27.99
C SER A 342 -15.96 32.50 -28.82
N ILE A 343 -14.68 32.79 -28.57
CA ILE A 343 -13.90 33.77 -29.34
C ILE A 343 -13.59 33.22 -30.74
N ASP A 344 -13.24 31.93 -30.85
CA ASP A 344 -12.96 31.30 -32.14
C ASP A 344 -14.23 31.11 -32.98
N GLU A 345 -15.38 30.83 -32.35
CA GLU A 345 -16.70 30.75 -33.03
C GLU A 345 -17.13 32.11 -33.59
N TRP A 346 -16.84 33.21 -32.88
CA TRP A 346 -17.09 34.58 -33.37
C TRP A 346 -16.21 35.02 -34.54
N LYS A 347 -15.07 34.35 -34.79
CA LYS A 347 -14.16 34.68 -35.89
C LYS A 347 -14.51 34.00 -37.21
N ILE A 348 -15.47 33.06 -37.21
CA ILE A 348 -15.81 32.25 -38.40
C ILE A 348 -16.80 32.99 -39.32
N ASP A 349 -17.45 34.05 -38.85
CA ASP A 349 -18.51 34.76 -39.60
C ASP A 349 -18.01 36.01 -40.39
N ASP A 350 -16.70 36.31 -40.37
CA ASP A 350 -16.12 37.54 -40.96
C ASP A 350 -15.40 37.33 -42.33
N ILE A 351 -15.70 36.27 -43.09
CA ILE A 351 -15.18 36.07 -44.47
C ILE A 351 -16.29 35.84 -45.49
#